data_AF-A0A1V4Y414-F1
#
_entry.id   AF-A0A1V4Y414-F1
#
_cell.length_a   1.000
_cell.length_b   1.000
_cell.length_c   1.000
_cell.angle_alpha   90.00
_cell.angle_beta   90.00
_cell.angle_gamma   90.00
#
_symmetry.space_group_name_H-M   'P 1'
#
loop_
_entity.id
_entity.type
_entity.pdbx_description
1 polymer ?
#
loop_
_entity_poly.entity_id
_entity_poly.type
_entity_poly.pdbx_seq_one_letter_code
_entity_poly.pdbx_strand_id
1 'polypeptide(L)'
;MPEDQKDGLSLEAVVEAVLSYGNEKTVAHLIDRVGIDRVASIFYRQTSGARRRVNYHPRTVNFFNLYFQRNAQRRPDGESA
;
A
#
# COMPACT_ATOMS: atom_id res chain seq x y z
N MET A 1 -25.19 22.35 2.43
CA MET A 1 -23.97 22.08 3.23
C MET A 1 -23.54 20.67 2.88
N PRO A 2 -22.39 20.45 2.21
CA PRO A 2 -22.06 19.11 1.73
C PRO A 2 -21.54 18.25 2.89
N GLU A 3 -22.33 17.22 3.22
CA GLU A 3 -22.05 16.21 4.24
C GLU A 3 -21.08 15.13 3.73
N ASP A 4 -19.94 15.53 3.15
CA ASP A 4 -18.97 14.59 2.54
C ASP A 4 -17.58 14.60 3.21
N GLN A 5 -17.45 15.16 4.42
CA GLN A 5 -16.27 14.93 5.26
C GLN A 5 -16.56 13.76 6.20
N LYS A 6 -16.45 12.54 5.67
CA LYS A 6 -16.23 11.38 6.54
C LYS A 6 -14.81 11.51 7.10
N ASP A 7 -14.71 11.67 8.41
CA ASP A 7 -13.51 11.58 9.25
C ASP A 7 -12.83 10.19 9.17
N GLY A 8 -12.49 9.76 7.95
CA GLY A 8 -11.77 8.53 7.66
C GLY A 8 -10.44 8.89 7.04
N LEU A 9 -9.33 8.48 7.67
CA LEU A 9 -8.03 8.49 7.02
C LEU A 9 -8.16 7.81 5.65
N SER A 10 -7.73 8.50 4.59
CA SER A 10 -7.68 7.90 3.24
C SER A 10 -6.89 6.59 3.30
N LEU A 11 -7.31 5.59 2.53
CA LEU A 11 -6.62 4.30 2.48
C LEU A 11 -5.13 4.49 2.12
N GLU A 12 -4.80 5.46 1.27
CA GLU A 12 -3.44 5.86 0.99
C GLU A 12 -2.65 6.29 2.24
N ALA A 13 -3.23 7.14 3.09
CA ALA A 13 -2.58 7.57 4.33
C ALA A 13 -2.41 6.42 5.33
N VAL A 14 -3.37 5.50 5.41
CA VAL A 14 -3.26 4.29 6.25
C VAL A 14 -2.13 3.38 5.75
N VAL A 15 -2.06 3.12 4.45
CA VAL A 15 -0.98 2.33 3.85
C VAL A 15 0.38 2.98 4.11
N GLU A 16 0.48 4.30 3.94
CA GLU A 16 1.71 5.03 4.23
C GLU A 16 2.13 4.91 5.70
N ALA A 17 1.21 5.17 6.63
CA ALA A 17 1.49 5.10 8.06
C ALA A 17 1.88 3.68 8.51
N VAL A 18 1.16 2.65 8.05
CA VAL A 18 1.41 1.25 8.43
C VAL A 18 2.73 0.75 7.84
N LEU A 19 3.02 1.03 6.58
CA LEU A 19 4.28 0.60 5.97
C LEU A 19 5.49 1.39 6.51
N SER A 20 5.31 2.64 6.92
CA SER A 20 6.40 3.45 7.52
C SER A 20 6.66 3.16 9.00
N TYR A 21 5.61 2.96 9.80
CA TYR A 21 5.70 2.93 11.27
C TYR A 21 5.10 1.69 11.93
N GLY A 22 4.37 0.87 11.17
CA GLY A 22 3.76 -0.35 11.67
C GLY A 22 4.76 -1.46 11.96
N ASN A 23 4.37 -2.40 12.80
CA ASN A 23 5.11 -3.64 13.01
C ASN A 23 4.59 -4.75 12.07
N GLU A 24 5.26 -5.90 12.07
CA GLU A 24 4.90 -7.05 11.23
C GLU A 24 3.43 -7.45 11.34
N LYS A 25 2.87 -7.49 12.57
CA LYS A 25 1.47 -7.85 12.80
C LYS A 25 0.52 -6.83 12.18
N THR A 26 0.82 -5.53 12.32
CA THR A 26 0.01 -4.47 11.72
C THR A 26 0.05 -4.53 10.19
N VAL A 27 1.21 -4.80 9.61
CA VAL A 27 1.37 -4.96 8.15
C VAL A 27 0.60 -6.18 7.65
N ALA A 28 0.70 -7.32 8.34
CA ALA A 28 -0.06 -8.52 8.01
C ALA A 28 -1.57 -8.26 8.05
N HIS A 29 -2.07 -7.63 9.11
CA HIS A 29 -3.48 -7.25 9.22
C HIS A 29 -3.94 -6.31 8.10
N LEU A 30 -3.10 -5.34 7.69
CA LEU A 30 -3.42 -4.48 6.55
C LEU A 30 -3.57 -5.29 5.26
N ILE A 31 -2.62 -6.19 5.00
CA ILE A 31 -2.62 -7.05 3.81
C ILE A 31 -3.82 -8.00 3.82
N ASP A 32 -4.15 -8.61 4.95
CA ASP A 32 -5.29 -9.53 5.08
C ASP A 32 -6.63 -8.83 4.84
N ARG A 33 -6.75 -7.57 5.27
CA ARG A 33 -8.01 -6.81 5.17
C ARG A 33 -8.19 -6.10 3.84
N VAL A 34 -7.11 -5.65 3.21
CA VAL A 34 -7.14 -4.82 1.98
C VAL A 34 -6.74 -5.62 0.73
N GLY A 35 -5.91 -6.65 0.89
CA GLY A 35 -5.34 -7.42 -0.20
C GLY A 35 -3.96 -6.90 -0.63
N ILE A 36 -3.03 -7.83 -0.84
CA ILE A 36 -1.63 -7.51 -1.13
C ILE A 36 -1.46 -6.68 -2.41
N ASP A 37 -2.21 -7.00 -3.47
CA ASP A 37 -2.12 -6.30 -4.76
C ASP A 37 -2.60 -4.85 -4.65
N ARG A 38 -3.64 -4.61 -3.85
CA ARG A 38 -4.18 -3.26 -3.65
C ARG A 38 -3.24 -2.40 -2.83
N VAL A 39 -2.64 -2.96 -1.79
CA VAL A 39 -1.61 -2.28 -0.99
C VAL A 39 -0.38 -1.98 -1.86
N ALA A 40 0.08 -2.95 -2.66
CA ALA A 40 1.20 -2.76 -3.58
C ALA A 40 0.93 -1.66 -4.61
N SER A 41 -0.26 -1.63 -5.22
CA SER A 41 -0.67 -0.59 -6.17
C SER A 41 -0.62 0.82 -5.56
N ILE A 42 -1.11 0.97 -4.32
CA ILE A 42 -1.04 2.24 -3.58
C ILE A 42 0.41 2.63 -3.31
N PHE A 43 1.21 1.69 -2.80
CA PHE A 43 2.62 1.90 -2.52
C PHE A 43 3.39 2.35 -3.78
N TYR A 44 3.19 1.70 -4.93
CA TYR A 44 3.84 2.08 -6.19
C TYR A 44 3.36 3.44 -6.71
N ARG A 45 2.05 3.74 -6.61
CA ARG A 45 1.53 5.09 -6.92
C ARG A 45 2.20 6.15 -6.05
N GLN A 46 2.37 5.88 -4.76
CA GLN A 46 2.96 6.82 -3.81
C GLN A 46 4.45 7.05 -4.08
N THR A 47 5.19 5.99 -4.39
CA THR A 47 6.65 6.02 -4.57
C THR A 47 7.10 6.35 -5.99
N SER A 48 6.22 6.24 -6.99
CA SER A 48 6.50 6.68 -8.36
C SER A 48 6.72 8.20 -8.40
N GLY A 49 7.80 8.63 -9.07
CA GLY A 49 8.45 9.94 -8.97
C GLY A 49 7.64 11.21 -9.28
N ALA A 50 6.32 11.12 -9.42
CA ALA A 50 5.42 12.25 -9.57
C ALA A 50 4.91 12.84 -8.23
N ARG A 51 5.00 12.11 -7.10
CA ARG A 51 4.59 12.65 -5.78
C ARG A 51 5.76 13.30 -5.04
N ARG A 52 5.55 14.56 -4.66
CA ARG A 52 6.59 15.52 -4.27
C ARG A 52 7.21 15.30 -2.88
N ARG A 53 6.57 14.56 -1.97
CA ARG A 53 7.12 14.07 -0.68
C ARG A 53 6.26 12.91 -0.18
N VAL A 54 6.83 11.72 -0.05
CA VAL A 54 6.25 10.61 0.71
C VAL A 54 7.03 10.46 2.01
N ASN A 55 6.35 10.08 3.08
CA ASN A 55 6.90 9.86 4.41
C ASN A 55 7.53 8.46 4.55
N TYR A 56 7.98 7.89 3.43
CA TYR A 56 8.70 6.62 3.43
C TYR A 56 10.19 6.87 3.59
N HIS A 57 10.80 6.20 4.57
CA HIS A 57 12.25 6.10 4.60
C HIS A 57 12.75 5.30 3.39
N PRO A 58 13.92 5.63 2.82
CA PRO A 58 14.47 4.91 1.66
C PRO A 58 14.60 3.39 1.88
N ARG A 59 14.91 2.96 3.12
CA ARG A 59 14.97 1.54 3.49
C ARG A 59 13.59 0.87 3.44
N THR A 60 12.55 1.56 3.90
CA THR A 60 11.15 1.10 3.83
C THR A 60 10.72 0.93 2.39
N VAL A 61 11.01 1.92 1.53
CA VAL A 61 10.73 1.81 0.08
C VAL A 61 11.43 0.60 -0.52
N ASN A 62 12.73 0.44 -0.27
CA ASN A 62 13.49 -0.68 -0.82
C ASN A 62 12.94 -2.04 -0.36
N PHE A 63 12.68 -2.19 0.94
CA PHE A 63 12.15 -3.43 1.50
C PHE A 63 10.80 -3.80 0.89
N PHE A 64 9.84 -2.86 0.92
CA PHE A 64 8.49 -3.14 0.42
C PHE A 64 8.44 -3.26 -1.10
N ASN A 65 9.32 -2.59 -1.83
CA ASN A 65 9.48 -2.82 -3.27
C ASN A 65 9.85 -4.29 -3.55
N LEU A 66 10.86 -4.84 -2.86
CA LEU A 66 11.25 -6.25 -3.02
C LEU A 66 10.16 -7.21 -2.54
N TYR A 67 9.51 -6.89 -1.42
CA TYR A 67 8.42 -7.70 -0.88
C TYR A 67 7.23 -7.78 -1.85
N PHE A 68 6.77 -6.66 -2.38
CA PHE A 68 5.65 -6.65 -3.32
C PHE A 68 6.02 -7.22 -4.69
N GLN A 69 7.26 -7.04 -5.15
CA GLN A 69 7.74 -7.75 -6.34
C GLN A 69 7.64 -9.28 -6.17
N ARG A 70 7.95 -9.82 -5.00
CA ARG A 70 7.85 -11.28 -4.79
C ARG A 70 6.41 -11.77 -4.57
N ASN A 71 5.57 -10.99 -3.90
CA ASN A 71 4.32 -11.48 -3.34
C ASN A 71 3.06 -10.94 -4.04
N ALA A 72 3.14 -9.83 -4.78
CA ALA A 72 2.04 -9.27 -5.57
C ALA A 72 2.13 -9.62 -7.06
N GLN A 73 3.05 -10.53 -7.45
CA GLN A 73 3.29 -10.92 -8.85
C GLN A 73 2.36 -12.03 -9.40
N ARG A 74 1.12 -12.17 -8.90
CA ARG A 74 0.17 -13.19 -9.42
C ARG A 74 -1.27 -12.69 -9.25
N ARG A 75 -2.04 -12.28 -10.28
CA ARG A 75 -2.18 -12.72 -11.68
C ARG A 75 -2.47 -11.54 -12.64
N PRO A 76 -1.95 -11.54 -13.88
CA PRO A 76 -2.80 -11.29 -15.04
C PRO A 76 -3.62 -12.56 -15.32
N ASP A 77 -4.89 -12.35 -15.66
CA ASP A 77 -5.78 -13.31 -16.32
C ASP A 77 -6.53 -14.30 -15.43
N GLY A 78 -7.85 -14.06 -15.37
CA GLY A 78 -8.81 -15.14 -15.33
C GLY A 78 -8.74 -15.92 -16.64
N GLU A 79 -8.02 -17.03 -16.64
CA GLU A 79 -8.35 -18.17 -17.49
C GLU A 79 -9.18 -19.12 -16.62
N SER A 80 -10.49 -19.06 -16.82
CA SER A 80 -11.40 -20.16 -16.51
C SER A 80 -11.69 -20.85 -17.84
N ALA A 81 -11.05 -21.99 -18.08
CA ALA A 81 -11.53 -23.09 -18.92
C ALA A 81 -10.49 -24.24 -18.86
#